data_AF-A0A519NQP1-F1
#
_entry.id   AF-A0A519NQP1-F1
#
_cell.length_a   1.000
_cell.length_b   1.000
_cell.length_c   1.000
_cell.angle_alpha   90.00
_cell.angle_beta   90.00
_cell.angle_gamma   90.00
#
_symmetry.space_group_name_H-M   'P 1'
#
loop_
_entity.id
_entity.type
_entity.pdbx_description
1 polymer ?
#
loop_
_entity_poly.entity_id
_entity_poly.type
_entity_poly.pdbx_seq_one_letter_code
_entity_poly.pdbx_strand_id
1 'polypeptide(L)'
;MQLLDEAEIGLRLSVTTPLEEVEVAAAGADRLILEFDAFRDGRGFSLAAILRERGYKGRLIAAGKLLPDQARHLRRTGFDAVELSPGADKAAWTRMDQAFSAVYQPANDVERPIWNRRMLRPVPPSDDLDALAADLNARYADADASEILSAAMDPRLGLRTAA
;
A
#
# COMPACT_ATOMS: atom_id res chain seq x y z
N MET A 1 5.92 4.53 6.12
CA MET A 1 5.35 5.33 7.23
C MET A 1 6.36 5.34 8.37
N GLN A 2 6.53 6.43 9.11
CA GLN A 2 7.42 6.47 10.28
C GLN A 2 6.75 5.74 11.46
N LEU A 3 7.52 4.94 12.20
CA LEU A 3 7.10 4.32 13.46
C LEU A 3 7.67 5.17 14.61
N LEU A 4 6.82 5.55 15.57
CA LEU A 4 7.17 6.44 16.68
C LEU A 4 7.01 5.69 18.01
N ASP A 5 8.02 5.74 18.89
CA ASP A 5 7.99 5.11 20.22
C ASP A 5 7.31 5.99 21.29
N GLU A 6 7.20 7.28 21.02
CA GLU A 6 6.72 8.31 21.95
C GLU A 6 5.55 9.08 21.31
N ALA A 7 4.67 9.64 22.15
CA ALA A 7 3.55 10.45 21.69
C ALA A 7 4.06 11.81 21.16
N GLU A 8 3.66 12.17 19.95
CA GLU A 8 4.12 13.41 19.31
C GLU A 8 3.26 14.61 19.74
N ILE A 9 3.93 15.76 19.90
CA ILE A 9 3.29 17.03 20.24
C ILE A 9 2.60 17.60 18.99
N GLY A 10 1.32 17.95 19.13
CA GLY A 10 0.50 18.57 18.09
C GLY A 10 -0.98 18.58 18.45
N LEU A 11 -1.82 18.99 17.52
CA LEU A 11 -3.28 18.95 17.70
C LEU A 11 -3.76 17.49 17.56
N ARG A 12 -4.38 16.96 18.62
CA ARG A 12 -4.94 15.60 18.67
C ARG A 12 -6.46 15.67 18.57
N LEU A 13 -7.06 14.86 17.71
CA LEU A 13 -8.51 14.71 17.55
C LEU A 13 -8.87 13.22 17.55
N SER A 14 -10.00 12.85 18.14
CA SER A 14 -10.53 11.49 18.00
C SER A 14 -10.97 11.27 16.55
N VAL A 15 -10.83 10.03 16.04
CA VAL A 15 -11.43 9.62 14.76
C VAL A 15 -12.97 9.68 14.75
N THR A 16 -13.60 9.98 15.89
CA THR A 16 -15.03 10.22 16.03
C THR A 16 -15.44 11.68 15.78
N THR A 17 -14.50 12.64 15.81
CA THR A 17 -14.76 14.07 15.57
C THR A 17 -15.38 14.29 14.17
N PRO A 18 -16.43 15.12 14.03
CA PRO A 18 -17.05 15.43 12.74
C PRO A 18 -16.05 15.96 11.71
N LEU A 19 -16.20 15.54 10.46
CA LEU A 19 -15.29 15.90 9.35
C LEU A 19 -15.09 17.43 9.23
N GLU A 20 -16.16 18.20 9.37
CA GLU A 20 -16.12 19.67 9.28
C GLU A 20 -15.21 20.30 10.35
N GLU A 21 -15.24 19.79 11.58
CA GLU A 21 -14.35 20.22 12.67
C GLU A 21 -12.89 19.80 12.40
N VAL A 22 -12.68 18.58 11.87
CA VAL A 22 -11.36 18.07 11.48
C VAL A 22 -10.76 18.91 10.34
N GLU A 23 -11.55 19.39 9.39
CA GLU A 23 -11.11 20.28 8.31
C GLU A 23 -10.76 21.68 8.82
N VAL A 24 -11.58 22.27 9.68
CA VAL A 24 -11.30 23.58 10.32
C VAL A 24 -10.01 23.51 11.15
N ALA A 25 -9.78 22.41 11.87
CA ALA A 25 -8.54 22.13 12.57
C ALA A 25 -7.34 21.98 11.61
N ALA A 26 -7.50 21.23 10.52
CA ALA A 26 -6.44 20.98 9.55
C ALA A 26 -6.02 22.26 8.77
N ALA A 27 -6.94 23.21 8.56
CA ALA A 27 -6.68 24.44 7.80
C ALA A 27 -5.57 25.34 8.40
N GLY A 28 -5.29 25.21 9.70
CA GLY A 28 -4.26 25.99 10.41
C GLY A 28 -3.13 25.17 11.05
N ALA A 29 -3.04 23.86 10.78
CA ALA A 29 -2.15 22.96 11.52
C ALA A 29 -1.12 22.25 10.63
N ASP A 30 0.17 22.54 10.82
CA ASP A 30 1.29 21.83 10.18
C ASP A 30 1.35 20.33 10.52
N ARG A 31 0.65 19.90 11.58
CA ARG A 31 0.57 18.52 12.04
C ARG A 31 -0.77 18.25 12.74
N LEU A 32 -1.38 17.12 12.44
CA LEU A 32 -2.59 16.62 13.06
C LEU A 32 -2.41 15.15 13.46
N ILE A 33 -2.80 14.81 14.70
CA ILE A 33 -2.83 13.44 15.21
C ILE A 33 -4.29 12.99 15.26
N LEU A 34 -4.60 11.84 14.64
CA LEU A 34 -5.93 11.22 14.68
C LEU A 34 -5.90 9.99 15.59
N GLU A 35 -6.68 10.03 16.66
CA GLU A 35 -6.67 9.05 17.75
C GLU A 35 -7.78 8.01 17.59
N PHE A 36 -7.39 6.75 17.43
CA PHE A 36 -8.29 5.63 17.21
C PHE A 36 -8.74 5.01 18.54
N ASP A 37 -10.00 5.25 18.91
CA ASP A 37 -10.61 4.73 20.14
C ASP A 37 -10.68 3.19 20.18
N ALA A 38 -10.73 2.53 19.02
CA ALA A 38 -10.66 1.08 18.88
C ALA A 38 -10.07 0.66 17.52
N PHE A 39 -9.37 -0.47 17.48
CA PHE A 39 -8.77 -1.02 16.24
C PHE A 39 -9.78 -1.31 15.12
N ARG A 40 -11.06 -1.42 15.47
CA ARG A 40 -12.17 -1.66 14.54
C ARG A 40 -12.90 -0.38 14.09
N ASP A 41 -12.37 0.80 14.41
CA ASP A 41 -12.90 2.07 13.90
C ASP A 41 -12.26 2.43 12.55
N GLY A 42 -13.07 2.39 11.49
CA GLY A 42 -12.63 2.74 10.14
C GLY A 42 -12.53 4.25 9.87
N ARG A 43 -13.08 5.13 10.73
CA ARG A 43 -13.29 6.54 10.40
C ARG A 43 -11.99 7.30 10.16
N GLY A 44 -10.94 7.04 10.93
CA GLY A 44 -9.65 7.71 10.78
C GLY A 44 -8.99 7.49 9.42
N PHE A 45 -9.24 6.34 8.79
CA PHE A 45 -8.78 6.06 7.42
C PHE A 45 -9.48 6.95 6.40
N SER A 46 -10.81 7.12 6.53
CA SER A 46 -11.60 8.03 5.68
C SER A 46 -11.29 9.50 5.93
N LEU A 47 -11.12 9.92 7.18
CA LEU A 47 -10.73 11.29 7.53
C LEU A 47 -9.37 11.65 6.92
N ALA A 48 -8.35 10.81 7.11
CA ALA A 48 -7.05 11.00 6.48
C ALA A 48 -7.15 11.02 4.95
N ALA A 49 -7.99 10.16 4.35
CA ALA A 49 -8.17 10.11 2.91
C ALA A 49 -8.75 11.43 2.36
N ILE A 50 -9.86 11.90 2.94
CA ILE A 50 -10.54 13.13 2.54
C ILE A 50 -9.66 14.36 2.75
N LEU A 51 -8.89 14.41 3.84
CA LEU A 51 -7.92 15.49 4.08
C LEU A 51 -6.88 15.57 2.97
N ARG A 52 -6.33 14.44 2.51
CA ARG A 52 -5.34 14.44 1.40
C ARG A 52 -5.98 14.81 0.05
N GLU A 53 -7.18 14.31 -0.24
CA GLU A 53 -7.95 14.64 -1.45
C GLU A 53 -8.25 16.14 -1.52
N ARG A 54 -8.69 16.74 -0.41
CA ARG A 54 -8.93 18.18 -0.29
C ARG A 54 -7.65 19.02 -0.18
N GLY A 55 -6.48 18.38 -0.17
CA GLY A 55 -5.19 19.03 -0.38
C GLY A 55 -4.30 19.22 0.85
N TYR A 56 -4.69 18.75 2.04
CA TYR A 56 -3.90 18.90 3.27
C TYR A 56 -2.46 18.35 3.12
N LYS A 57 -1.46 19.22 3.32
CA LYS A 57 -0.02 18.88 3.19
C LYS A 57 0.74 18.80 4.52
N GLY A 58 0.10 19.16 5.64
CA GLY A 58 0.70 18.96 6.97
C GLY A 58 0.85 17.48 7.33
N ARG A 59 1.54 17.19 8.43
CA ARG A 59 1.87 15.83 8.86
C ARG A 59 0.66 15.14 9.50
N LEU A 60 0.19 14.04 8.93
CA LEU A 60 -0.84 13.18 9.54
C LEU A 60 -0.18 12.05 10.34
N ILE A 61 -0.58 11.91 11.60
CA ILE A 61 -0.10 10.87 12.52
C ILE A 61 -1.29 10.06 13.03
N ALA A 62 -1.17 8.74 12.96
CA ALA A 62 -2.16 7.82 13.53
C ALA A 62 -1.78 7.46 14.96
N ALA A 63 -2.73 7.44 15.90
CA ALA A 63 -2.48 7.15 17.30
C ALA A 63 -3.58 6.30 17.94
N GLY A 64 -3.37 5.84 19.17
CA GLY A 64 -4.36 5.06 19.93
C GLY A 64 -4.33 3.57 19.61
N LYS A 65 -5.50 2.92 19.57
CA LYS A 65 -5.63 1.45 19.56
C LYS A 65 -5.47 0.86 18.15
N LEU A 66 -4.30 1.01 17.55
CA LEU A 66 -3.97 0.50 16.21
C LEU A 66 -3.19 -0.83 16.25
N LEU A 67 -3.23 -1.59 15.15
CA LEU A 67 -2.57 -2.90 15.01
C LEU A 67 -1.63 -2.96 13.79
N PRO A 68 -0.59 -3.84 13.79
CA PRO A 68 0.39 -3.92 12.71
C PRO A 68 -0.22 -4.16 11.32
N ASP A 69 -1.25 -5.00 11.19
CA ASP A 69 -1.93 -5.29 9.92
C ASP A 69 -2.50 -4.03 9.24
N GLN A 70 -2.78 -2.99 10.03
CA GLN A 70 -3.31 -1.72 9.56
C GLN A 70 -2.22 -0.79 8.99
N ALA A 71 -0.94 -1.07 9.23
CA ALA A 71 0.20 -0.23 8.86
C ALA A 71 0.17 0.18 7.38
N ARG A 72 -0.06 -0.79 6.48
CA ARG A 72 -0.18 -0.50 5.04
C ARG A 72 -1.37 0.41 4.77
N HIS A 73 -2.55 0.11 5.34
CA HIS A 73 -3.76 0.88 5.07
C HIS A 73 -3.62 2.34 5.50
N LEU A 74 -3.01 2.59 6.68
CA LEU A 74 -2.66 3.93 7.17
C LEU A 74 -1.77 4.68 6.16
N ARG A 75 -0.69 4.04 5.69
CA ARG A 75 0.19 4.61 4.66
C ARG A 75 -0.55 4.93 3.36
N ARG A 76 -1.50 4.08 2.94
CA ARG A 76 -2.26 4.26 1.68
C ARG A 76 -3.31 5.37 1.72
N THR A 77 -3.96 5.59 2.86
CA THR A 77 -4.94 6.70 2.99
C THR A 77 -4.26 8.05 3.18
N GLY A 78 -3.05 8.06 3.74
CA GLY A 78 -2.15 9.22 3.72
C GLY A 78 -1.51 9.58 5.04
N PHE A 79 -1.44 8.66 6.02
CA PHE A 79 -0.69 8.88 7.26
C PHE A 79 0.82 8.81 7.03
N ASP A 80 1.54 9.81 7.53
CA ASP A 80 3.00 9.90 7.42
C ASP A 80 3.69 9.06 8.51
N ALA A 81 3.07 9.00 9.69
CA ALA A 81 3.60 8.33 10.87
C ALA A 81 2.50 7.63 11.70
N VAL A 82 2.91 6.73 12.59
CA VAL A 82 2.05 6.09 13.60
C VAL A 82 2.75 6.05 14.96
N GLU A 83 2.03 6.42 16.01
CA GLU A 83 2.42 6.25 17.42
C GLU A 83 2.22 4.78 17.82
N LEU A 84 3.27 4.16 18.36
CA LEU A 84 3.25 2.78 18.81
C LEU A 84 2.98 2.69 20.31
N SER A 85 2.17 1.71 20.71
CA SER A 85 2.05 1.31 22.12
C SER A 85 3.42 0.90 22.69
N PRO A 86 3.74 1.23 23.96
CA PRO A 86 4.97 0.78 24.60
C PRO A 86 5.18 -0.73 24.48
N GLY A 87 6.35 -1.14 23.97
CA GLY A 87 6.70 -2.54 23.75
C GLY A 87 6.18 -3.18 22.45
N ALA A 88 5.60 -2.41 21.52
CA ALA A 88 5.15 -2.95 20.23
C ALA A 88 6.30 -3.45 19.32
N ASP A 89 6.08 -4.58 18.65
CA ASP A 89 7.05 -5.14 17.68
C ASP A 89 7.10 -4.32 16.37
N LYS A 90 8.08 -3.43 16.26
CA LYS A 90 8.40 -2.69 15.03
C LYS A 90 8.68 -3.58 13.81
N ALA A 91 9.14 -4.82 14.00
CA ALA A 91 9.35 -5.75 12.89
C ALA A 91 8.01 -6.26 12.33
N ALA A 92 7.01 -6.51 13.17
CA ALA A 92 5.63 -6.80 12.72
C ALA A 92 5.03 -5.61 11.95
N TRP A 93 5.17 -4.38 12.45
CA TRP A 93 4.70 -3.17 11.74
C TRP A 93 5.35 -3.01 10.37
N THR A 94 6.69 -3.11 10.29
CA THR A 94 7.42 -3.05 9.01
C THR A 94 7.01 -4.18 8.06
N ARG A 95 6.86 -5.42 8.57
CA ARG A 95 6.44 -6.60 7.80
C ARG A 95 5.04 -6.41 7.20
N MET A 96 4.11 -5.84 7.95
CA MET A 96 2.73 -5.62 7.48
C MET A 96 2.60 -4.44 6.51
N ASP A 97 3.34 -3.35 6.70
CA ASP A 97 3.43 -2.24 5.72
C ASP A 97 3.93 -2.74 4.34
N GLN A 98 4.71 -3.83 4.33
CA GLN A 98 5.32 -4.44 3.15
C GLN A 98 4.65 -5.75 2.68
N ALA A 99 3.64 -6.28 3.38
CA ALA A 99 3.13 -7.66 3.22
C ALA A 99 2.60 -8.02 1.81
N PHE A 100 2.24 -7.04 0.99
CA PHE A 100 1.74 -7.23 -0.37
C PHE A 100 2.64 -6.53 -1.41
N SER A 101 2.97 -7.22 -2.50
CA SER A 101 3.81 -6.70 -3.59
C SER A 101 3.06 -5.86 -4.64
N ALA A 102 1.75 -5.74 -4.50
CA ALA A 102 0.88 -4.89 -5.30
C ALA A 102 -0.42 -4.55 -4.55
N VAL A 103 -1.13 -3.52 -5.03
CA VAL A 103 -2.45 -3.09 -4.53
C VAL A 103 -3.57 -3.38 -5.53
N TYR A 104 -4.78 -3.65 -5.04
CA TYR A 104 -5.95 -3.93 -5.90
C TYR A 104 -6.79 -2.67 -6.19
N GLN A 105 -7.01 -1.84 -5.17
CA GLN A 105 -7.76 -0.58 -5.26
C GLN A 105 -6.80 0.62 -5.37
N PRO A 106 -7.19 1.72 -6.06
CA PRO A 106 -6.49 3.01 -5.93
C PRO A 106 -6.60 3.54 -4.49
N ALA A 107 -5.75 4.51 -4.16
CA ALA A 107 -5.79 5.28 -2.90
C ALA A 107 -5.08 6.63 -3.13
N ASN A 108 -4.72 7.34 -2.06
CA ASN A 108 -3.95 8.59 -2.14
C ASN A 108 -2.43 8.39 -2.37
N ASP A 109 -1.99 7.15 -2.51
CA ASP A 109 -0.64 6.83 -2.96
C ASP A 109 -0.50 6.78 -4.48
N VAL A 110 0.73 6.87 -4.96
CA VAL A 110 1.08 6.74 -6.38
C VAL A 110 1.15 5.26 -6.85
N GLU A 111 0.73 4.30 -6.03
CA GLU A 111 0.87 2.87 -6.33
C GLU A 111 -0.20 2.42 -7.34
N ARG A 112 0.20 2.23 -8.62
CA ARG A 112 -0.73 1.81 -9.67
C ARG A 112 -1.36 0.44 -9.35
N PRO A 113 -2.69 0.30 -9.35
CA PRO A 113 -3.38 -0.97 -9.12
C PRO A 113 -2.92 -2.11 -10.03
N ILE A 114 -2.97 -3.34 -9.52
CA ILE A 114 -2.46 -4.53 -10.22
C ILE A 114 -3.17 -4.81 -11.54
N TRP A 115 -4.47 -4.49 -11.65
CA TRP A 115 -5.21 -4.59 -12.92
C TRP A 115 -4.67 -3.60 -13.96
N ASN A 116 -4.35 -2.37 -13.54
CA ASN A 116 -3.80 -1.32 -14.38
C ASN A 116 -2.36 -1.68 -14.80
N ARG A 117 -1.54 -2.20 -13.87
CA ARG A 117 -0.20 -2.76 -14.17
C ARG A 117 -0.24 -3.96 -15.13
N ARG A 118 -1.32 -4.77 -15.12
CA ARG A 118 -1.53 -5.88 -16.07
C ARG A 118 -1.96 -5.38 -17.46
N MET A 119 -2.80 -4.35 -17.54
CA MET A 119 -3.20 -3.72 -18.81
C MET A 119 -2.06 -2.94 -19.46
N LEU A 120 -1.20 -2.29 -18.67
CA LEU A 120 -0.05 -1.51 -19.14
C LEU A 120 1.24 -2.33 -19.32
N ARG A 121 1.23 -3.64 -19.01
CA ARG A 121 2.32 -4.53 -19.44
C ARG A 121 2.27 -4.58 -20.97
N PRO A 122 3.38 -4.31 -21.68
CA PRO A 122 3.47 -4.66 -23.09
C PRO A 122 3.25 -6.16 -23.23
N VAL A 123 2.11 -6.54 -23.81
CA VAL A 123 2.00 -7.85 -24.44
C VAL A 123 2.92 -7.74 -25.67
N PRO A 124 3.94 -8.60 -25.83
CA PRO A 124 4.67 -8.63 -27.09
C PRO A 124 3.66 -8.81 -28.23
N PRO A 125 3.81 -8.13 -29.37
CA PRO A 125 2.79 -8.15 -30.43
C PRO A 125 2.39 -9.59 -30.76
N SER A 126 1.09 -9.83 -30.77
CA SER A 126 0.44 -11.15 -30.71
C SER A 126 0.60 -12.00 -31.97
N ASP A 127 1.52 -11.61 -32.84
CA ASP A 127 1.40 -11.82 -34.28
C ASP A 127 2.02 -13.16 -34.71
N ASP A 128 2.85 -13.76 -33.84
CA ASP A 128 3.26 -15.16 -33.95
C ASP A 128 3.58 -15.78 -32.58
N LEU A 129 2.60 -16.48 -31.98
CA LEU A 129 2.79 -17.27 -30.76
C LEU A 129 3.53 -18.59 -31.03
N ASP A 130 3.46 -19.12 -32.26
CA ASP A 130 4.07 -20.39 -32.64
C ASP A 130 5.60 -20.22 -32.83
N ALA A 131 6.04 -19.09 -33.38
CA ALA A 131 7.46 -18.71 -33.39
C ALA A 131 8.02 -18.47 -31.98
N LEU A 132 7.26 -17.86 -31.07
CA LEU A 132 7.67 -17.74 -29.67
C LEU A 132 7.77 -19.11 -28.99
N ALA A 133 6.81 -20.01 -29.24
CA ALA A 133 6.88 -21.39 -28.75
C ALA A 133 8.08 -22.14 -29.35
N ALA A 134 8.38 -21.96 -30.64
CA ALA A 134 9.54 -22.56 -31.30
C ALA A 134 10.88 -22.05 -30.73
N ASP A 135 11.01 -20.73 -30.51
CA ASP A 135 12.20 -20.11 -29.89
C ASP A 135 12.41 -20.62 -28.45
N LEU A 136 11.35 -20.70 -27.64
CA LEU A 136 11.42 -21.24 -26.28
C LEU A 136 11.77 -22.74 -26.28
N ASN A 137 11.11 -23.54 -27.13
CA ASN A 137 11.38 -24.98 -27.25
C ASN A 137 12.82 -25.23 -27.73
N ALA A 138 13.35 -24.43 -28.65
CA ALA A 138 14.74 -24.54 -29.11
C ALA A 138 15.75 -24.09 -28.04
N ARG A 139 15.43 -23.05 -27.26
CA ARG A 139 16.30 -22.54 -26.17
C ARG A 139 16.38 -23.49 -24.98
N TYR A 140 15.31 -24.23 -24.70
CA TYR A 140 15.19 -25.09 -23.51
C TYR A 140 15.07 -26.59 -23.84
N ALA A 141 15.47 -27.01 -25.05
CA ALA A 141 15.34 -28.40 -25.53
C ALA A 141 16.04 -29.42 -24.62
N ASP A 142 17.25 -29.09 -24.16
CA ASP A 142 18.11 -29.92 -23.29
C ASP A 142 18.16 -29.40 -21.84
N ALA A 143 17.32 -28.42 -21.48
CA ALA A 143 17.31 -27.78 -20.17
C ALA A 143 16.62 -28.64 -19.10
N ASP A 144 17.02 -28.49 -17.85
CA ASP A 144 16.41 -29.27 -16.75
C ASP A 144 15.02 -28.73 -16.32
N ALA A 145 14.26 -29.54 -15.59
CA ALA A 145 12.90 -29.18 -15.17
C ALA A 145 12.83 -27.96 -14.23
N SER A 146 13.90 -27.65 -13.50
CA SER A 146 14.05 -26.45 -12.67
C SER A 146 14.34 -25.22 -13.54
N GLU A 147 15.21 -25.35 -14.54
CA GLU A 147 15.49 -24.30 -15.52
C GLU A 147 14.24 -23.93 -16.34
N ILE A 148 13.52 -24.93 -16.85
CA ILE A 148 12.25 -24.75 -17.59
C ILE A 148 11.20 -24.06 -16.70
N LEU A 149 11.05 -24.48 -15.43
CA LEU A 149 10.11 -23.86 -14.50
C LEU A 149 10.51 -22.41 -14.17
N SER A 150 11.80 -22.16 -13.95
CA SER A 150 12.34 -20.82 -13.70
C SER A 150 12.10 -19.87 -14.89
N ALA A 151 12.34 -20.35 -16.11
CA ALA A 151 12.09 -19.61 -17.34
C ALA A 151 10.59 -19.33 -17.55
N ALA A 152 9.72 -20.32 -17.38
CA ALA A 152 8.27 -20.16 -17.49
C ALA A 152 7.68 -19.18 -16.47
N MET A 153 8.35 -18.98 -15.34
CA MET A 153 8.00 -17.99 -14.32
C MET A 153 8.56 -16.58 -14.58
N ASP A 154 9.39 -16.35 -15.61
CA ASP A 154 9.92 -15.01 -15.91
C ASP A 154 8.78 -14.03 -16.26
N PRO A 155 8.53 -12.98 -15.45
CA PRO A 155 7.47 -12.02 -15.72
C PRO A 155 7.66 -11.24 -17.03
N ARG A 156 8.85 -11.26 -17.64
CA ARG A 156 9.14 -10.62 -18.94
C ARG A 156 8.46 -11.30 -20.12
N LEU A 157 8.26 -12.63 -20.09
CA LEU A 157 7.71 -13.39 -21.22
C LEU A 157 6.25 -13.03 -21.55
N GLY A 158 5.56 -12.28 -20.68
CA GLY A 158 4.19 -11.82 -20.91
C GLY A 158 3.12 -12.90 -20.81
N LEU A 159 3.51 -14.19 -20.82
CA LEU A 159 2.68 -15.37 -20.74
C LEU A 159 1.65 -15.23 -19.61
N ARG A 160 0.38 -15.39 -19.98
CA ARG A 160 -0.72 -15.48 -19.02
C ARG A 160 -0.84 -16.95 -18.64
N THR A 161 -0.57 -17.29 -17.38
CA THR A 161 -1.09 -18.54 -16.80
C THR A 161 -2.60 -18.56 -17.02
N ALA A 162 -3.12 -19.61 -17.65
CA ALA A 162 -4.56 -19.82 -17.74
C ALA A 162 -5.17 -19.86 -16.33
N ALA A 163 -6.40 -19.39 -16.20
CA ALA A 163 -7.16 -19.33 -14.95
C ALA A 163 -8.22 -20.44 -14.90
#